data_AF-A0A4Q5U2K5-F1
#
_entry.id   AF-A0A4Q5U2K5-F1
#
_cell.length_a   1.000
_cell.length_b   1.000
_cell.length_c   1.000
_cell.angle_alpha   90.00
_cell.angle_beta   90.00
_cell.angle_gamma   90.00
#
_symmetry.space_group_name_H-M   'P 1'
#
loop_
_entity.id
_entity.type
_entity.pdbx_description
1 polymer ?
#
loop_
_entity_poly.entity_id
_entity_poly.type
_entity_poly.pdbx_seq_one_letter_code
_entity_poly.pdbx_strand_id
1 'polypeptide(L)' 'MQDKIFDISFTSDGVLYEGWVNPSGKQGADGKPASFHVVLNKVSFGYLAYHDCKWTVNEERPARLVEAAGKEIEKHFEL' A
#
# COMPACT_ATOMS: atom_id res chain seq x y z
N MET A 1 -7.78 -5.37 -17.33
CA MET A 1 -7.91 -4.16 -16.51
C MET A 1 -6.51 -3.60 -16.38
N GLN A 2 -6.26 -2.35 -16.78
CA GLN A 2 -4.90 -1.80 -16.85
C GLN A 2 -4.27 -1.81 -15.45
N ASP A 3 -3.07 -2.39 -15.33
CA ASP A 3 -2.22 -2.35 -14.14
C ASP A 3 -1.86 -0.88 -13.84
N LYS A 4 -2.73 -0.17 -13.10
CA LYS A 4 -2.51 1.24 -12.77
C LYS A 4 -1.56 1.31 -11.59
N ILE A 5 -0.27 1.22 -11.90
CA ILE A 5 0.78 1.69 -10.98
C ILE A 5 0.52 3.17 -10.71
N PHE A 6 0.55 3.58 -9.45
CA PHE A 6 0.39 4.97 -9.05
C PHE A 6 1.45 5.35 -8.02
N ASP A 7 1.78 6.64 -7.99
CA ASP A 7 2.78 7.18 -7.07
C ASP A 7 2.16 7.42 -5.69
N ILE A 8 2.96 7.23 -4.65
CA ILE A 8 2.60 7.56 -3.27
C ILE A 8 3.70 8.39 -2.61
N SER A 9 3.29 9.32 -1.75
CA SER A 9 4.20 10.15 -0.97
C SER A 9 3.57 10.48 0.37
N PHE A 10 4.31 10.25 1.46
CA PHE A 10 3.86 10.58 2.82
C PHE A 10 5.04 10.75 3.77
N THR A 11 4.78 11.39 4.92
CA THR A 11 5.78 11.54 5.99
C THR A 11 5.40 10.65 7.18
N SER A 12 6.36 9.90 7.70
CA SER A 12 6.23 9.15 8.96
C SER A 12 7.48 9.36 9.81
N ASP A 13 7.29 9.64 11.09
CA ASP A 13 8.38 9.87 12.05
C ASP A 13 9.44 10.90 11.57
N GLY A 14 8.99 11.93 10.84
CA GLY A 14 9.84 12.99 10.28
C GLY A 14 10.62 12.61 9.01
N VAL A 15 10.41 11.41 8.47
CA VAL A 15 11.03 10.94 7.23
C VAL A 15 10.02 10.99 6.10
N LEU A 16 10.41 11.61 4.97
CA LEU A 16 9.65 11.58 3.73
C LEU A 16 9.86 10.22 3.02
N TYR A 17 8.76 9.57 2.67
CA TYR A 17 8.74 8.35 1.88
C TYR A 17 8.06 8.64 0.56
N GLU A 18 8.74 8.32 -0.54
CA GLU A 18 8.21 8.45 -1.89
C GLU A 18 8.36 7.14 -2.64
N GLY A 19 7.40 6.83 -3.50
CA GLY A 19 7.52 5.65 -4.35
C GLY A 19 6.24 5.35 -5.08
N TRP A 20 5.97 4.08 -5.29
CA TRP A 20 4.87 3.64 -6.13
C TRP A 20 4.21 2.38 -5.58
N VAL A 21 2.98 2.19 -6.02
CA VAL A 21 2.13 1.07 -5.67
C VAL A 21 1.65 0.40 -6.93
N ASN A 22 1.81 -0.92 -7.02
CA ASN A 22 1.25 -1.74 -8.08
C ASN A 22 0.13 -2.62 -7.51
N PRO A 23 -1.15 -2.33 -7.80
CA PRO A 23 -2.27 -3.15 -7.36
C PRO A 23 -2.25 -4.54 -7.99
N SER A 24 -2.62 -5.56 -7.21
CA SER A 24 -2.84 -6.90 -7.73
C SER A 24 -4.01 -6.93 -8.71
N GLY A 25 -3.85 -7.63 -9.84
CA GLY A 25 -4.95 -7.94 -10.75
C GLY A 25 -5.99 -8.90 -10.18
N LYS A 26 -5.69 -9.61 -9.07
CA LYS A 26 -6.69 -10.37 -8.30
C LYS A 26 -7.49 -9.41 -7.43
N GLN A 27 -8.81 -9.51 -7.52
CA GLN A 27 -9.75 -8.75 -6.70
C GLN A 27 -10.09 -9.51 -5.40
N GLY A 28 -10.31 -8.76 -4.32
CA GLY A 28 -10.92 -9.22 -3.08
C GLY A 28 -12.44 -9.29 -3.20
N ALA A 29 -13.09 -9.66 -2.08
CA ALA A 29 -14.55 -9.84 -2.02
C ALA A 29 -15.34 -8.52 -2.25
N ASP A 30 -14.70 -7.38 -2.06
CA ASP A 30 -15.22 -6.03 -2.25
C ASP A 30 -15.01 -5.48 -3.67
N GLY A 31 -14.45 -6.30 -4.59
CA GLY A 31 -14.11 -5.89 -5.94
C GLY A 31 -12.85 -5.02 -6.06
N LYS A 32 -12.15 -4.77 -4.94
CA LYS A 32 -10.90 -3.99 -4.89
C LYS A 32 -9.69 -4.91 -4.98
N PRO A 33 -8.48 -4.41 -5.30
CA PRO A 33 -7.29 -5.26 -5.38
C PRO A 33 -7.05 -6.00 -4.06
N ALA A 34 -6.82 -7.31 -4.12
CA ALA A 34 -6.60 -8.14 -2.93
C ALA A 34 -5.27 -7.82 -2.21
N SER A 35 -4.33 -7.21 -2.92
CA SER A 35 -3.05 -6.75 -2.37
C SER A 35 -2.42 -5.67 -3.26
N PHE A 36 -1.40 -5.02 -2.72
CA PHE A 36 -0.71 -3.89 -3.33
C PHE A 36 0.79 -4.07 -3.14
N HIS A 37 1.55 -4.24 -4.22
CA HIS A 37 3.01 -4.23 -4.12
C HIS A 37 3.48 -2.78 -3.94
N VAL A 38 4.19 -2.51 -2.84
CA VAL A 38 4.62 -1.17 -2.48
C VAL A 38 6.14 -1.09 -2.52
N VAL A 39 6.65 -0.05 -3.18
CA VAL A 39 8.07 0.31 -3.19
C VAL A 39 8.20 1.72 -2.64
N LEU A 40 9.06 1.91 -1.64
CA LEU A 40 9.34 3.20 -1.01
C LEU A 40 10.84 3.48 -1.07
N ASN A 41 11.22 4.68 -1.48
CA ASN A 41 12.61 5.12 -1.59
C ASN A 41 13.48 4.12 -2.37
N LYS A 42 12.92 3.55 -3.45
CA LYS A 42 13.54 2.52 -4.32
C LYS A 42 13.80 1.16 -3.64
N VAL A 43 13.23 0.93 -2.45
CA VAL A 43 13.32 -0.33 -1.71
C VAL A 43 11.95 -1.00 -1.69
N SER A 44 11.91 -2.31 -1.97
CA SER A 44 10.66 -3.07 -1.84
C SER A 44 10.20 -3.04 -0.38
N PHE A 45 9.03 -2.43 -0.16
CA PHE A 45 8.43 -2.34 1.16
C PHE A 45 7.71 -3.65 1.51
N GLY A 46 7.06 -4.25 0.51
CA GLY A 46 6.33 -5.51 0.60
C GLY A 46 4.99 -5.43 -0.13
N TYR A 47 4.17 -6.45 0.07
CA TYR A 47 2.79 -6.52 -0.40
C TYR A 47 1.86 -6.17 0.76
N LEU A 48 1.16 -5.04 0.62
CA LEU A 48 0.12 -4.63 1.56
C LEU A 48 -1.20 -5.30 1.20
N ALA A 49 -1.96 -5.68 2.22
CA ALA A 49 -3.33 -6.15 2.07
C ALA A 49 -4.20 -5.60 3.20
N TYR A 50 -5.45 -5.26 2.86
CA TYR A 50 -6.42 -4.72 3.81
C TYR A 50 -7.46 -5.78 4.15
N HIS A 51 -7.45 -6.21 5.41
CA HIS A 51 -8.37 -7.22 5.94
C HIS A 51 -8.73 -6.87 7.38
N ASP A 52 -9.98 -7.15 7.79
CA ASP A 52 -10.47 -6.90 9.16
C ASP A 52 -10.18 -5.47 9.67
N CYS A 53 -10.42 -4.48 8.80
CA CYS A 53 -10.17 -3.06 9.05
C CYS A 53 -8.70 -2.72 9.40
N LYS A 54 -7.75 -3.52 8.94
CA LYS A 54 -6.32 -3.34 9.21
C LYS A 54 -5.47 -3.58 7.98
N TRP A 55 -4.43 -2.74 7.85
CA TRP A 55 -3.37 -2.94 6.88
C TRP A 55 -2.34 -3.92 7.44
N THR A 56 -2.01 -4.91 6.63
CA THR A 56 -0.96 -5.90 6.90
C THR A 56 0.04 -5.88 5.76
N VAL A 57 1.27 -6.32 6.04
CA VAL A 57 2.32 -6.46 5.04
C VAL A 57 3.01 -7.81 5.25
N ASN A 58 3.49 -8.41 4.16
CA ASN A 58 4.17 -9.71 4.21
C ASN A 58 5.62 -9.65 4.73
N GLU A 59 6.18 -8.45 4.88
CA GLU A 59 7.53 -8.18 5.39
C GLU A 59 7.47 -7.64 6.82
N GLU A 60 8.52 -7.81 7.63
CA GLU A 60 8.56 -7.19 8.95
C GLU A 60 8.79 -5.67 8.83
N ARG A 61 7.75 -4.88 9.16
CA ARG A 61 7.75 -3.42 9.07
C ARG A 61 7.13 -2.80 10.33
N PRO A 62 7.54 -1.58 10.72
CA PRO A 62 6.87 -0.86 11.80
C PRO A 62 5.39 -0.65 11.49
N ALA A 63 4.50 -1.01 12.44
CA ALA A 63 3.04 -0.93 12.23
C ALA A 63 2.57 0.46 11.79
N ARG A 64 3.13 1.53 12.37
CA ARG A 64 2.82 2.91 11.96
C ARG A 64 3.13 3.19 10.49
N LEU A 65 4.23 2.64 9.98
CA LEU A 65 4.65 2.83 8.60
C LEU A 65 3.74 2.06 7.62
N VAL A 66 3.29 0.87 8.03
CA VAL A 66 2.30 0.08 7.29
C VAL A 66 0.96 0.81 7.23
N GLU A 67 0.49 1.34 8.35
CA GLU A 67 -0.74 2.14 8.40
C GLU A 67 -0.65 3.42 7.57
N ALA A 68 0.50 4.12 7.60
CA ALA A 68 0.68 5.34 6.82
C ALA A 68 0.64 5.05 5.31
N ALA A 69 1.36 4.02 4.85
CA ALA A 69 1.31 3.59 3.45
C ALA A 69 -0.10 3.12 3.05
N GLY A 70 -0.76 2.35 3.91
CA GLY A 70 -2.13 1.90 3.71
C GLY A 70 -3.11 3.05 3.52
N LYS A 71 -3.06 4.07 4.38
CA LYS A 71 -3.91 5.27 4.26
C LYS A 71 -3.73 6.02 2.94
N GLU A 72 -2.51 6.09 2.40
CA GLU A 72 -2.31 6.69 1.07
C GLU A 72 -2.91 5.83 -0.05
N ILE A 73 -2.89 4.51 0.09
CA ILE A 73 -3.58 3.60 -0.84
C ILE A 73 -5.10 3.79 -0.74
N GLU A 74 -5.65 3.94 0.48
CA GLU A 74 -7.09 4.13 0.68
C GLU A 74 -7.62 5.36 -0.05
N LYS A 75 -6.87 6.47 0.00
CA LYS A 75 -7.22 7.70 -0.73
C LYS A 75 -7.34 7.50 -2.25
N HIS A 76 -6.62 6.53 -2.82
CA HIS A 76 -6.66 6.23 -4.26
C HIS A 76 -7.81 5.30 -4.66
N PHE A 77 -8.29 4.46 -3.73
CA PHE A 77 -9.30 3.43 -4.01
C PHE A 77 -10.63 3.66 -3.30
N GLU A 78 -10.78 4.79 -2.60
CA GLU A 78 -11.95 5.10 -1.77
C GLU A 78 -12.32 3.90 -0.86
N LEU A 79 -11.29 3.36 -0.19
CA LEU A 79 -11.36 2.25 0.77
C LEU A 79 -11.97 2.68 2.11
#